data_AF-A0A0F5PJP9-F1
#
_entry.id   AF-A0A0F5PJP9-F1
#
_cell.length_a   1.000
_cell.length_b   1.000
_cell.length_c   1.000
_cell.angle_alpha   90.00
_cell.angle_beta   90.00
_cell.angle_gamma   90.00
#
_symmetry.space_group_name_H-M   'P 1'
#
loop_
_entity.id
_entity.type
_entity.pdbx_description
1 polymer ?
#
loop_
_entity_poly.entity_id
_entity_poly.type
_entity_poly.pdbx_seq_one_letter_code
_entity_poly.pdbx_strand_id
1 'polypeptide(L)'
;MVKRKNTALFTEEQLKKLRNILKPAKTEIEVQISKVYNEGGNKYIFSKGKVVTTYNGHFYYNYYLRKYTFVKEEKEWKIKSIDTELYGEDYRKVEKVTFKGEPVEFLVKFNPLESD
;
A
#
# COMPACT_ATOMS: atom_id res chain seq x y z
N MET A 1 -36.57 30.78 -11.41
CA MET A 1 -36.59 29.76 -10.34
C MET A 1 -36.64 28.38 -10.98
N VAL A 2 -35.48 27.74 -11.18
CA VAL A 2 -35.40 26.45 -11.89
C VAL A 2 -35.72 25.33 -10.89
N LYS A 3 -36.95 24.80 -10.93
CA LYS A 3 -37.29 23.55 -10.24
C LYS A 3 -36.53 22.41 -10.94
N ARG A 4 -35.34 22.05 -10.43
CA ARG A 4 -34.67 20.80 -10.80
C ARG A 4 -35.51 19.63 -10.28
N LYS A 5 -36.38 19.08 -11.13
CA LYS A 5 -36.87 17.70 -10.98
C LYS A 5 -35.78 16.80 -11.57
N ASN A 6 -35.01 16.13 -10.73
CA ASN A 6 -34.30 14.91 -11.13
C ASN A 6 -33.94 14.10 -9.90
N THR A 7 -34.88 13.27 -9.48
CA THR A 7 -34.63 12.07 -8.69
C THR A 7 -35.49 10.99 -9.31
N ALA A 8 -35.05 10.46 -10.45
CA ALA A 8 -35.52 9.16 -10.89
C ALA A 8 -35.05 8.15 -9.84
N LEU A 9 -35.98 7.72 -8.98
CA LEU A 9 -35.76 6.62 -8.05
C LEU A 9 -35.46 5.38 -8.90
N PHE A 10 -34.25 4.86 -8.78
CA PHE A 10 -33.87 3.60 -9.41
C PHE A 10 -34.88 2.52 -9.01
N THR A 11 -35.27 1.69 -9.98
CA THR A 11 -36.09 0.50 -9.71
C THR A 11 -35.33 -0.48 -8.82
N GLU A 12 -36.03 -1.35 -8.08
CA GLU A 12 -35.43 -2.43 -7.27
C GLU A 12 -34.42 -3.26 -8.06
N GLU A 13 -34.69 -3.56 -9.34
CA GLU A 13 -33.76 -4.28 -10.22
C GLU A 13 -32.50 -3.47 -10.57
N GLN A 14 -32.65 -2.16 -10.80
CA GLN A 14 -31.51 -1.25 -11.02
C GLN A 14 -30.68 -1.10 -9.74
N LEU A 15 -31.33 -1.01 -8.58
CA LEU A 15 -30.66 -1.00 -7.27
C LEU A 15 -29.94 -2.32 -7.00
N LYS A 16 -30.53 -3.46 -7.37
CA LYS A 16 -29.91 -4.78 -7.25
C LYS A 16 -28.70 -4.93 -8.18
N LYS A 17 -28.79 -4.44 -9.43
CA LYS A 17 -27.65 -4.37 -10.36
C LYS A 17 -26.56 -3.44 -9.81
N LEU A 18 -26.90 -2.25 -9.32
CA LEU A 18 -25.96 -1.33 -8.68
C LEU A 18 -25.29 -1.98 -7.46
N ARG A 19 -26.03 -2.63 -6.57
CA ARG A 19 -25.48 -3.36 -5.42
C ARG A 19 -24.54 -4.51 -5.82
N ASN A 20 -24.83 -5.21 -6.92
CA ASN A 20 -23.94 -6.25 -7.45
C ASN A 20 -22.69 -5.68 -8.13
N ILE A 21 -22.79 -4.53 -8.79
CA ILE A 21 -21.64 -3.79 -9.35
C ILE A 21 -20.77 -3.21 -8.23
N LEU A 22 -21.41 -2.77 -7.14
CA LEU A 22 -20.82 -2.19 -5.94
C LEU A 22 -20.48 -3.26 -4.89
N LYS A 23 -20.34 -4.55 -5.25
CA LYS A 23 -19.80 -5.54 -4.31
C LYS A 23 -18.52 -4.95 -3.72
N PRO A 24 -18.43 -4.81 -2.39
CA PRO A 24 -17.31 -4.10 -1.78
C PRO A 24 -16.04 -4.83 -2.19
N ALA A 25 -15.15 -4.12 -2.86
CA ALA A 25 -13.84 -4.65 -3.21
C ALA A 25 -13.16 -5.00 -1.88
N LYS A 26 -12.97 -6.29 -1.61
CA LYS A 26 -12.26 -6.72 -0.40
C LYS A 26 -10.79 -6.43 -0.63
N THR A 27 -10.21 -5.56 0.19
CA THR A 27 -8.79 -5.22 0.11
C THR A 27 -8.07 -5.74 1.34
N GLU A 28 -7.08 -6.58 1.12
CA GLU A 28 -6.16 -7.08 2.14
C GLU A 28 -4.80 -6.44 1.89
N ILE A 29 -4.18 -5.93 2.96
CA ILE A 29 -2.87 -5.28 2.87
C ILE A 29 -1.94 -5.98 3.84
N GLU A 30 -0.80 -6.42 3.34
CA GLU A 30 0.31 -6.89 4.17
C GLU A 30 1.48 -5.94 3.97
N VAL A 31 2.03 -5.41 5.06
CA VAL A 31 3.22 -4.56 5.06
C VAL A 31 4.30 -5.22 5.88
N GLN A 32 5.53 -5.19 5.38
CA GLN A 32 6.71 -5.59 6.12
C GLN A 32 7.70 -4.43 6.23
N ILE A 33 8.34 -4.26 7.39
CA ILE A 33 9.32 -3.19 7.67
C ILE A 33 10.67 -3.82 8.01
N SER A 34 11.73 -3.26 7.43
CA SER A 34 13.10 -3.69 7.68
C SER A 34 13.65 -3.25 9.03
N LYS A 35 14.77 -3.84 9.43
CA LYS A 35 15.64 -3.22 10.42
C LYS A 35 16.15 -1.85 9.94
N VAL A 36 16.74 -1.09 10.85
CA VAL A 36 17.38 0.20 10.54
C VAL A 36 18.80 -0.04 10.03
N TYR A 37 19.14 0.57 8.90
CA TYR A 37 20.49 0.59 8.35
C TYR A 37 21.12 1.96 8.54
N ASN A 38 22.37 2.03 8.99
CA ASN A 38 23.08 3.29 9.19
C ASN A 38 24.19 3.44 8.14
N GLU A 39 24.21 4.56 7.42
CA GLU A 39 25.29 4.86 6.47
C GLU A 39 25.41 6.38 6.26
N GLY A 40 26.64 6.88 6.27
CA GLY A 40 26.93 8.28 5.91
C GLY A 40 26.24 9.31 6.81
N GLY A 41 25.98 8.96 8.08
CA GLY A 41 25.22 9.80 9.01
C GLY A 41 23.70 9.72 8.87
N ASN A 42 23.19 8.98 7.87
CA ASN A 42 21.78 8.78 7.63
C ASN A 42 21.31 7.42 8.15
N LYS A 43 20.00 7.32 8.40
CA LYS A 43 19.31 6.06 8.65
C LYS A 43 18.43 5.69 7.47
N TYR A 44 18.41 4.42 7.12
CA TYR A 44 17.57 3.88 6.06
C TYR A 44 16.66 2.80 6.61
N ILE A 45 15.38 2.87 6.23
CA ILE A 45 14.38 1.84 6.53
C ILE A 45 13.70 1.49 5.21
N PHE A 46 13.46 0.21 4.98
CA PHE A 46 12.72 -0.27 3.83
C PHE A 46 11.37 -0.76 4.31
N SER A 47 10.32 -0.50 3.52
CA SER A 47 9.07 -1.21 3.65
C SER A 47 8.71 -1.87 2.34
N LYS A 48 8.12 -3.06 2.41
CA LYS A 48 7.49 -3.68 1.26
C LYS A 48 6.05 -4.00 1.59
N GLY A 49 5.18 -3.95 0.60
CA GLY A 49 3.80 -4.32 0.80
C GLY A 49 3.23 -5.12 -0.35
N LYS A 50 2.23 -5.91 0.01
CA LYS A 50 1.38 -6.67 -0.88
C LYS A 50 -0.05 -6.20 -0.63
N VAL A 51 -0.66 -5.62 -1.66
CA VAL A 51 -2.09 -5.28 -1.66
C VAL A 51 -2.80 -6.30 -2.54
N VAL A 52 -3.82 -6.95 -2.00
CA VAL A 52 -4.69 -7.85 -2.74
C VAL A 52 -6.09 -7.27 -2.74
N THR A 53 -6.58 -6.90 -3.91
CA THR A 53 -7.96 -6.45 -4.08
C THR A 53 -8.75 -7.55 -4.78
N THR A 54 -9.83 -8.01 -4.14
CA THR A 54 -10.77 -8.95 -4.74
C THR A 54 -11.98 -8.19 -5.27
N TYR A 55 -12.20 -8.22 -6.58
CA TYR A 55 -13.32 -7.58 -7.24
C TYR A 55 -13.95 -8.52 -8.28
N ASN A 56 -15.26 -8.74 -8.20
CA ASN A 56 -16.01 -9.66 -9.08
C ASN A 56 -15.38 -11.07 -9.22
N GLY A 57 -14.74 -11.59 -8.17
CA GLY A 57 -14.09 -12.90 -8.19
C GLY A 57 -12.69 -12.91 -8.81
N HIS A 58 -12.18 -11.76 -9.26
CA HIS A 58 -10.81 -11.58 -9.73
C HIS A 58 -9.94 -11.01 -8.61
N PHE A 59 -8.69 -11.47 -8.57
CA PHE A 59 -7.65 -10.96 -7.66
C PHE A 59 -6.73 -10.02 -8.41
N TYR A 60 -6.53 -8.83 -7.86
CA TYR A 60 -5.56 -7.85 -8.34
C TYR A 60 -4.46 -7.72 -7.31
N TYR A 61 -3.22 -7.97 -7.73
CA TYR A 61 -2.05 -7.91 -6.87
C TYR A 61 -1.28 -6.63 -7.15
N ASN A 62 -0.92 -5.91 -6.09
CA ASN A 62 -0.03 -4.76 -6.19
C ASN A 62 1.08 -4.87 -5.16
N TYR A 63 2.30 -5.01 -5.66
CA TYR A 63 3.52 -5.08 -4.87
C TYR A 63 4.26 -3.76 -4.95
N TYR A 64 4.71 -3.28 -3.79
CA TYR A 64 5.54 -2.07 -3.71
C TYR A 64 6.73 -2.28 -2.78
N LEU A 65 7.76 -1.48 -3.03
CA LEU A 65 8.90 -1.29 -2.15
C LEU A 65 9.09 0.21 -1.92
N ARG A 66 9.37 0.58 -0.67
CA ARG A 66 9.72 1.94 -0.29
C ARG A 66 11.04 1.94 0.46
N LYS A 67 11.86 2.93 0.17
CA LYS A 67 13.07 3.26 0.93
C LYS A 67 12.87 4.63 1.58
N TYR A 68 12.93 4.65 2.89
CA TYR A 68 12.87 5.87 3.71
C TYR A 68 14.29 6.26 4.07
N THR A 69 14.66 7.51 3.78
CA THR A 69 15.92 8.10 4.23
C THR A 69 15.63 9.06 5.36
N PHE A 70 16.27 8.85 6.51
CA PHE A 70 16.17 9.69 7.68
C PHE A 70 17.48 10.44 7.90
N VAL A 71 17.34 11.72 8.21
CA VAL A 71 18.45 12.60 8.64
C VAL A 71 18.18 13.08 10.04
N LYS A 72 19.26 13.37 10.78
CA LYS A 72 19.16 13.96 12.10
C LYS A 72 19.15 15.48 11.95
N GLU A 73 18.04 16.09 12.30
CA GLU A 73 17.91 17.55 12.40
C GLU A 73 17.75 17.91 13.87
N GLU A 74 18.65 18.75 14.38
CA GLU A 74 18.75 19.10 15.79
C GLU A 74 18.91 17.84 16.68
N LYS A 75 17.82 17.38 17.29
CA LYS A 75 17.76 16.21 18.19
C LYS A 75 16.82 15.11 17.70
N GLU A 76 16.16 15.29 16.55
CA GLU A 76 15.15 14.37 16.04
C GLU A 76 15.54 13.77 14.69
N TRP A 77 15.08 12.55 14.44
CA TRP A 77 15.21 11.90 13.13
C TRP A 77 14.00 12.25 12.28
N LYS A 78 14.23 12.92 11.16
CA LYS A 78 13.19 13.29 10.21
C LYS A 78 13.35 12.56 8.89
N ILE A 79 12.24 12.29 8.24
CA ILE A 79 12.23 11.73 6.89
C ILE A 79 12.68 12.82 5.92
N LYS A 80 13.79 12.58 5.24
CA LYS A 80 14.31 13.43 4.17
C LYS A 80 13.75 13.04 2.81
N SER A 81 13.64 11.74 2.53
CA SER A 81 13.11 11.24 1.27
C SER A 81 12.39 9.90 1.45
N ILE A 82 11.44 9.66 0.55
CA ILE A 82 10.74 8.39 0.38
C ILE A 82 10.83 8.03 -1.09
N ASP A 83 11.65 7.05 -1.41
CA ASP A 83 11.76 6.51 -2.77
C ASP A 83 10.79 5.32 -2.86
N THR A 84 9.85 5.37 -3.80
CA THR A 84 8.83 4.32 -3.97
C THR A 84 8.94 3.67 -5.34
N GLU A 85 9.03 2.35 -5.35
CA GLU A 85 8.94 1.53 -6.56
C GLU A 85 7.66 0.69 -6.52
N LEU A 86 6.93 0.69 -7.64
CA LEU A 86 5.72 -0.09 -7.84
C LEU A 86 6.02 -1.20 -8.84
N TYR A 87 5.72 -2.43 -8.48
CA TYR A 87 6.03 -3.61 -9.30
C TYR A 87 4.79 -4.31 -9.85
N GLY A 88 3.59 -3.77 -9.62
CA GLY A 88 2.35 -4.39 -10.09
C GLY A 88 2.23 -5.81 -9.54
N GLU A 89 2.19 -6.81 -10.41
CA GLU A 89 2.09 -8.24 -10.03
C GLU A 89 3.46 -8.93 -9.81
N ASP A 90 4.58 -8.27 -10.11
CA ASP A 90 5.92 -8.87 -10.04
C ASP A 90 6.52 -8.83 -8.63
N TYR A 91 6.15 -9.83 -7.81
CA TYR A 91 6.62 -9.94 -6.42
C TYR A 91 8.13 -10.21 -6.28
N ARG A 92 8.78 -10.78 -7.31
CA ARG A 92 10.19 -11.24 -7.22
C ARG A 92 11.16 -10.08 -7.05
N LYS A 93 10.82 -8.92 -7.60
CA LYS A 93 11.63 -7.69 -7.47
C LYS A 93 11.64 -7.16 -6.05
N VAL A 94 10.54 -7.35 -5.32
CA VAL A 94 10.41 -6.95 -3.92
C VAL A 94 11.20 -7.87 -2.99
N GLU A 95 11.30 -9.16 -3.29
CA GLU A 95 12.03 -10.13 -2.46
C GLU A 95 13.55 -10.01 -2.55
N LYS A 96 14.07 -9.55 -3.69
CA LYS A 96 15.51 -9.48 -3.97
C LYS A 96 16.14 -8.13 -3.63
N VAL A 97 15.47 -7.31 -2.81
CA VAL A 97 16.00 -5.99 -2.49
C VAL A 97 17.27 -6.11 -1.62
N THR A 98 18.30 -5.37 -2.01
CA THR A 98 19.59 -5.34 -1.33
C THR A 98 19.95 -3.93 -0.87
N PHE A 99 20.69 -3.83 0.21
CA PHE A 99 21.34 -2.61 0.67
C PHE A 99 22.85 -2.86 0.76
N LYS A 100 23.65 -2.12 -0.01
CA LYS A 100 25.11 -2.35 -0.17
C LYS A 100 25.50 -3.76 -0.62
N GLY A 101 24.68 -4.39 -1.46
CA GLY A 101 24.92 -5.75 -1.94
C GLY A 101 24.46 -6.85 -0.98
N GLU A 102 24.10 -6.51 0.27
CA GLU A 102 23.53 -7.45 1.23
C GLU A 102 22.00 -7.46 1.17
N PRO A 103 21.32 -8.62 1.33
CA PRO A 103 19.87 -8.67 1.37
C PRO A 103 19.29 -7.80 2.50
N VAL A 104 18.18 -7.11 2.21
CA VAL A 104 17.45 -6.38 3.24
C VAL A 104 16.66 -7.35 4.11
N GLU A 105 16.73 -7.15 5.42
CA GLU A 105 16.12 -7.98 6.44
C GLU A 105 14.84 -7.31 6.96
N PHE A 106 13.70 -7.96 6.72
CA PHE A 106 12.37 -7.53 7.14
C PHE A 106 11.98 -8.20 8.46
N LEU A 107 11.75 -7.39 9.49
CA LEU A 107 11.57 -7.87 10.87
C LEU A 107 10.12 -7.79 11.35
N VAL A 108 9.39 -6.76 10.90
CA VAL A 108 8.00 -6.53 11.32
C VAL A 108 7.09 -6.83 10.14
N LYS A 109 5.97 -7.50 10.39
CA LYS A 109 4.92 -7.77 9.41
C LYS A 109 3.57 -7.46 10.06
N PHE A 110 2.72 -6.69 9.38
CA PHE A 110 1.41 -6.29 9.90
C PHE A 110 0.43 -5.97 8.78
N ASN A 111 -0.86 -5.99 9.10
CA ASN A 111 -1.94 -5.53 8.23
C ASN A 111 -2.44 -4.17 8.74
N PRO A 112 -2.24 -3.06 8.01
CA PRO A 112 -2.66 -1.73 8.46
C PRO A 112 -4.18 -1.54 8.50
N LEU A 113 -4.96 -2.47 7.95
CA LEU A 113 -6.43 -2.42 7.98
C LEU A 113 -7.02 -3.30 9.08
N GLU A 114 -6.20 -4.11 9.76
CA GLU A 114 -6.62 -4.78 10.98
C GLU A 114 -6.55 -3.77 12.13
N SER A 115 -7.71 -3.45 12.70
CA SER A 115 -7.82 -2.76 13.98
C SER A 115 -7.71 -3.79 15.11
N ASP A 116 -6.88 -3.48 16.11
CA ASP A 116 -6.82 -4.21 17.39
C ASP A 116 -8.20 -4.29 18.10
#